data_AF-A0A1Z9DN03-F1
#
_entry.id   AF-A0A1Z9DN03-F1
#
_cell.length_a   1.000
_cell.length_b   1.000
_cell.length_c   1.000
_cell.angle_alpha   90.00
_cell.angle_beta   90.00
_cell.angle_gamma   90.00
#
_symmetry.space_group_name_H-M   'P 1'
#
loop_
_entity.id
_entity.type
_entity.pdbx_description
1 polymer ?
#
loop_
_entity_poly.entity_id
_entity_poly.type
_entity_poly.pdbx_seq_one_letter_code
_entity_poly.pdbx_strand_id
1 'polypeptide(L)' 'LRRLYPNLQGSVFHSTRKWFITQCERTGTPEHFTASLVGHHSARSANKLTYGIYSAGISDAQKRKIVDAIRLPE' A
#
# COMPACT_ATOMS: atom_id res chain seq x y z
N LEU A 1 8.79 8.47 9.99
CA LEU A 1 9.82 7.42 9.85
C LEU A 1 11.17 7.85 10.38
N ARG A 2 11.90 8.79 9.76
CA ARG A 2 13.22 9.24 10.28
C ARG A 2 13.22 9.73 11.74
N ARG A 3 12.14 10.38 12.21
CA ARG A 3 11.99 10.77 13.63
C ARG A 3 11.82 9.57 14.58
N LEU A 4 11.18 8.50 14.11
CA LEU A 4 10.90 7.29 14.91
C LEU A 4 12.04 6.25 14.78
N TYR A 5 12.77 6.27 13.66
CA TYR A 5 13.84 5.34 13.32
C TYR A 5 15.05 6.12 12.79
N PRO A 6 15.83 6.77 13.67
CA PRO A 6 16.96 7.61 13.27
C PRO A 6 18.10 6.81 12.63
N ASN A 7 18.21 5.51 12.94
CA ASN A 7 19.26 4.63 12.43
C ASN A 7 18.95 4.04 11.04
N LEU A 8 17.75 4.29 10.48
CA LEU A 8 17.34 3.75 9.18
C LEU A 8 18.00 4.52 8.02
N GLN A 9 19.12 3.98 7.52
CA GLN A 9 19.90 4.59 6.44
C GLN A 9 19.27 4.38 5.04
N GLY A 10 19.60 5.23 4.06
CA GLY A 10 19.15 5.09 2.66
C GLY A 10 17.64 5.31 2.41
N SER A 11 16.88 5.69 3.44
CA SER A 11 15.44 5.95 3.34
C SER A 11 15.18 7.38 2.85
N VAL A 12 14.76 7.54 1.59
CA VAL A 12 14.17 8.76 1.02
C VAL A 12 12.71 8.47 0.68
N PHE A 13 11.87 9.49 0.53
CA PHE A 13 10.42 9.30 0.32
C PHE A 13 10.10 8.26 -0.77
N HIS A 14 10.80 8.31 -1.91
CA HIS A 14 10.62 7.36 -3.01
C HIS A 14 11.11 5.94 -2.67
N SER A 15 12.23 5.78 -1.95
CA SER A 15 12.73 4.46 -1.56
C SER A 15 11.85 3.83 -0.47
N THR A 16 11.27 4.64 0.42
CA THR A 16 10.27 4.18 1.42
C THR A 16 8.97 3.73 0.75
N ARG A 17 8.44 4.49 -0.21
CA ARG A 17 7.24 4.09 -0.96
C ARG A 17 7.48 2.79 -1.74
N LYS A 18 8.62 2.68 -2.42
CA LYS A 18 9.01 1.45 -3.13
C LYS A 18 9.11 0.27 -2.16
N TRP A 19 9.80 0.46 -1.04
CA TRP A 19 9.93 -0.56 0.00
C TRP A 19 8.56 -1.03 0.51
N PHE A 20 7.65 -0.10 0.80
CA PHE A 20 6.30 -0.42 1.27
C PHE A 20 5.52 -1.26 0.25
N ILE A 21 5.56 -0.89 -1.04
CA ILE A 21 4.94 -1.66 -2.13
C ILE A 21 5.53 -3.08 -2.19
N THR A 22 6.84 -3.22 -2.08
CA THR A 22 7.51 -4.53 -2.04
C THR A 22 7.09 -5.36 -0.83
N GLN A 23 6.88 -4.76 0.35
CA GLN A 23 6.37 -5.50 1.51
C GLN A 23 4.91 -5.95 1.33
N CYS A 24 4.05 -5.11 0.74
CA CYS A 24 2.69 -5.50 0.41
C CYS A 24 2.66 -6.73 -0.53
N GLU A 25 3.51 -6.73 -1.56
CA GLU A 25 3.64 -7.88 -2.48
C GLU A 25 4.10 -9.14 -1.75
N ARG A 26 5.17 -9.05 -0.94
CA ARG A 26 5.72 -10.18 -0.17
C ARG A 26 4.75 -10.77 0.85
N THR A 27 3.85 -9.95 1.38
CA THR A 27 2.80 -10.37 2.33
C THR A 27 1.54 -10.88 1.64
N GLY A 28 1.51 -10.92 0.30
CA GLY A 28 0.37 -11.40 -0.48
C GLY A 28 -0.79 -10.41 -0.55
N THR A 29 -0.55 -9.13 -0.24
CA THR A 29 -1.57 -8.08 -0.36
C THR A 29 -1.95 -7.91 -1.83
N PRO A 30 -3.24 -8.04 -2.19
CA PRO A 30 -3.68 -7.83 -3.57
C PRO A 30 -3.28 -6.45 -4.10
N GLU A 31 -2.80 -6.39 -5.35
CA GLU A 31 -2.27 -5.16 -5.96
C GLU A 31 -3.25 -3.98 -5.87
N HIS A 32 -4.54 -4.22 -6.12
CA HIS A 32 -5.57 -3.19 -6.07
C HIS A 32 -5.76 -2.57 -4.66
N PHE A 33 -5.42 -3.31 -3.60
CA PHE A 33 -5.40 -2.77 -2.24
C PHE A 33 -4.16 -1.92 -2.01
N THR A 34 -2.99 -2.41 -2.43
CA THR A 34 -1.73 -1.68 -2.39
C THR A 34 -1.82 -0.35 -3.16
N ALA A 35 -2.41 -0.38 -4.37
CA ALA A 35 -2.65 0.80 -5.20
C ALA A 35 -3.50 1.85 -4.47
N SER A 36 -4.55 1.42 -3.78
CA SER A 36 -5.40 2.31 -2.96
C SER A 36 -4.62 2.95 -1.81
N LEU A 37 -3.77 2.18 -1.12
CA LEU A 37 -2.96 2.67 0.01
C LEU A 37 -1.92 3.71 -0.40
N VAL A 38 -1.29 3.52 -1.56
CA VAL A 38 -0.26 4.44 -2.04
C VAL A 38 -0.82 5.58 -2.89
N GLY A 39 -2.14 5.63 -3.12
CA GLY A 39 -2.77 6.67 -3.94
C GLY A 39 -2.45 6.54 -5.43
N HIS A 40 -2.20 5.32 -5.92
CA HIS A 40 -2.26 5.06 -7.35
C HIS A 40 -3.72 5.00 -7.79
N HIS A 41 -4.03 5.62 -8.92
CA HIS A 41 -5.23 5.25 -9.66
C HIS A 41 -5.07 3.78 -10.03
N SER A 42 -5.88 2.91 -9.40
CA SER A 42 -5.87 1.50 -9.75
C SER A 42 -6.11 1.39 -11.25
N ALA A 43 -5.28 0.63 -11.96
CA ALA A 43 -5.44 0.33 -13.39
C ALA A 43 -6.72 -0.46 -13.71
N ARG A 44 -7.70 -0.49 -12.80
CA ARG A 44 -9.09 -0.88 -13.05
C ARG A 44 -9.77 0.19 -13.89
N SER A 45 -9.42 0.14 -15.17
CA SER A 45 -10.26 0.39 -16.33
C SER A 45 -10.76 1.82 -16.53
N ALA A 46 -10.42 2.38 -17.69
CA ALA A 46 -11.17 3.45 -18.33
C ALA A 46 -12.69 3.15 -18.46
N ASN A 47 -13.10 1.88 -18.32
CA ASN A 47 -14.48 1.42 -18.33
C ASN A 47 -14.89 0.83 -16.98
N LYS A 48 -15.41 1.68 -16.08
CA LYS A 48 -15.94 1.42 -14.72
C LYS A 48 -17.09 0.37 -14.61
N LEU A 49 -17.20 -0.58 -15.55
CA LEU A 49 -18.40 -1.39 -15.76
C LEU A 49 -18.44 -2.71 -14.98
N THR A 50 -17.31 -3.31 -14.61
CA THR A 50 -17.34 -4.70 -14.08
C THR A 50 -17.34 -4.78 -12.54
N TYR A 51 -16.80 -3.77 -11.84
CA TYR A 51 -16.70 -3.76 -10.36
C TYR A 51 -16.85 -2.38 -9.69
N GLY A 52 -16.91 -1.29 -10.47
CA GLY A 52 -16.94 0.09 -9.97
C GLY A 52 -18.21 0.45 -9.19
N ILE A 53 -19.26 -0.37 -9.29
CA ILE A 53 -20.56 -0.15 -8.64
C ILE A 53 -20.64 -0.88 -7.28
N TYR A 54 -19.88 -1.99 -7.10
CA TYR A 54 -20.02 -2.87 -5.92
C TYR A 54 -18.91 -2.73 -4.88
N SER A 55 -17.80 -2.09 -5.21
CA SER A 55 -16.69 -1.91 -4.27
C SER A 55 -16.35 -0.43 -4.15
N ALA A 56 -16.81 0.23 -3.09
CA ALA A 56 -16.45 1.61 -2.74
C ALA A 56 -14.95 1.77 -2.36
N GLY A 57 -14.07 0.93 -2.92
CA GLY A 57 -12.70 0.74 -2.48
C GLY A 57 -12.58 -0.18 -1.26
N ILE A 58 -11.40 -0.16 -0.65
CA ILE A 58 -11.13 -0.85 0.62
C ILE A 58 -11.57 0.01 1.81
N SER A 59 -12.18 -0.62 2.81
CA SER A 59 -12.52 0.06 4.06
C SER A 59 -11.27 0.49 4.83
N ASP A 60 -11.39 1.50 5.69
CA ASP A 60 -10.29 1.93 6.55
C ASP A 60 -9.84 0.82 7.52
N ALA A 61 -10.76 -0.04 7.96
CA ALA A 61 -10.43 -1.23 8.75
C ALA A 61 -9.53 -2.20 7.97
N GLN A 62 -9.79 -2.43 6.68
CA GLN A 62 -8.94 -3.26 5.83
C GLN A 62 -7.59 -2.58 5.56
N LYS A 63 -7.57 -1.26 5.30
CA LYS A 63 -6.33 -0.49 5.16
C LYS A 63 -5.44 -0.67 6.39
N ARG A 64 -6.03 -0.53 7.59
CA ARG A 64 -5.35 -0.67 8.87
C ARG A 64 -4.76 -2.07 9.04
N LYS A 65 -5.54 -3.12 8.77
CA LYS A 65 -5.06 -4.52 8.83
C LYS A 65 -3.83 -4.76 7.96
N ILE A 66 -3.80 -4.22 6.74
CA ILE A 66 -2.65 -4.36 5.83
C ILE A 66 -1.42 -3.66 6.40
N VAL A 67 -1.59 -2.40 6.82
CA VAL A 67 -0.48 -1.61 7.40
C VAL A 67 0.08 -2.27 8.65
N ASP A 68 -0.77 -2.80 9.52
CA ASP A 68 -0.37 -3.44 10.78
C ASP A 68 0.30 -4.81 10.56
N ALA A 69 0.05 -5.47 9.43
CA ALA A 69 0.70 -6.74 9.06
C ALA A 69 2.14 -6.53 8.54
N ILE A 70 2.48 -5.33 8.05
CA ILE A 70 3.81 -5.02 7.54
C ILE A 70 4.76 -4.76 8.70
N ARG A 71 5.97 -5.32 8.60
CA ARG A 71 7.06 -5.13 9.57
C ARG A 71 8.17 -4.32 8.93
N LEU A 72 8.78 -3.43 9.72
CA LEU A 72 9.99 -2.74 9.30
C LEU A 72 11.17 -3.73 9.32
N PRO A 73 12.18 -3.54 8.46
CA PRO A 73 13.42 -4.29 8.55
C PRO A 73 14.12 -3.96 9.87
N GLU A 74 14.86 -4.92 10.41
CA GLU A 74 15.79 -4.69 11.53
C GLU A 74 16.95 -3.77 11.11
#